data_AF-A0A9Q7NSZ3-F1
#
_entry.id   AF-A0A9Q7NSZ3-F1
#
_cell.length_a   1.000
_cell.length_b   1.000
_cell.length_c   1.000
_cell.angle_alpha   90.00
_cell.angle_beta   90.00
_cell.angle_gamma   90.00
#
_symmetry.space_group_name_H-M   'P 1'
#
loop_
_entity.id
_entity.type
_entity.pdbx_description
1 polymer ?
#
loop_
_entity_poly.entity_id
_entity_poly.type
_entity_poly.pdbx_seq_one_letter_code
_entity_poly.pdbx_strand_id
1 'polypeptide(L)'
;MRCIMKIFINHAHVDSDIARKVSEFLISNGHNVSISKYKRINLSGEDSKKVLVRQKNDGGFDAIITLITNNFFKSKSAVKELNNAIVGKVKLLIVAVDDITLPDYLNKFSHYRIKSDELDELSVLEVSIDEANREDIAAPALVEKNKAGNKIELIDKMRGALQSGNLTLMCGAGTSYDAGIPTWSKLLNNLFGEMIVALKEDDKDFPYDLEMVKESGVSDSVPALILAKYIKNNLKDRFSNSLRNALYKDNPKTCEVIKSIVELARPRRDGKSIDSIVTFNFDGLIEEGLQSESIAHKAIHSEAIKCTANEIAVYHVHGYLPREGKIESHNEIVFSEDGYHSQFIEPFSWSNIIQLQKLTQNICLFIGVSLTDPNMRRLLDVAWRKNPDSALSHFIIKRKPTIKSHDAQQFVMYLEEQDANQLGLNVIWVNEYHEIPKLLNSFLN
;
A
#
# COMPACT_ATOMS: atom_id res chain seq x y z
N MET A 1 -42.57 18.88 15.04
CA MET A 1 -41.67 18.62 16.19
C MET A 1 -40.30 18.28 15.61
N ARG A 2 -39.27 19.10 15.82
CA ARG A 2 -37.91 18.78 15.37
C ARG A 2 -37.38 17.60 16.19
N CYS A 3 -36.83 16.57 15.54
CA CYS A 3 -36.31 15.39 16.21
C CYS A 3 -34.92 15.71 16.79
N ILE A 4 -34.80 15.79 18.11
CA ILE A 4 -33.51 15.98 18.78
C ILE A 4 -32.70 14.69 18.65
N MET A 5 -31.63 14.74 17.86
CA MET A 5 -30.72 13.61 17.64
C MET A 5 -29.44 13.73 18.46
N LYS A 6 -28.92 12.58 18.90
CA LYS A 6 -27.57 12.42 19.44
C LYS A 6 -26.60 12.13 18.29
N ILE A 7 -25.81 13.13 17.91
CA ILE A 7 -24.94 13.10 16.72
C ILE A 7 -23.48 12.93 17.13
N PHE A 8 -22.74 12.10 16.41
CA PHE A 8 -21.30 12.00 16.53
C PHE A 8 -20.59 12.53 15.28
N ILE A 9 -19.62 13.43 15.45
CA ILE A 9 -18.79 13.95 14.36
C ILE A 9 -17.45 13.22 14.33
N ASN A 10 -17.27 12.42 13.27
CA ASN A 10 -16.02 11.78 12.92
C ASN A 10 -15.17 12.70 12.03
N HIS A 11 -13.93 12.97 12.42
CA HIS A 11 -13.02 13.85 11.71
C HIS A 11 -11.55 13.46 11.97
N ALA A 12 -10.63 13.94 11.13
CA ALA A 12 -9.21 13.83 11.46
C ALA A 12 -8.81 14.86 12.54
N HIS A 13 -7.84 14.50 13.38
CA HIS A 13 -7.39 15.35 14.49
C HIS A 13 -6.99 16.77 14.04
N VAL A 14 -6.31 16.87 12.89
CA VAL A 14 -5.85 18.14 12.32
C VAL A 14 -7.00 19.07 11.90
N ASP A 15 -8.20 18.52 11.66
CA ASP A 15 -9.36 19.28 11.19
C ASP A 15 -10.36 19.58 12.33
N SER A 16 -9.86 19.62 13.58
CA SER A 16 -10.70 19.84 14.78
C SER A 16 -11.45 21.17 14.78
N ASP A 17 -10.91 22.21 14.13
CA ASP A 17 -11.58 23.51 14.02
C ASP A 17 -12.82 23.45 13.14
N ILE A 18 -12.77 22.70 12.03
CA ILE A 18 -13.92 22.49 11.14
C ILE A 18 -14.98 21.68 11.89
N ALA A 19 -14.57 20.61 12.57
CA ALA A 19 -15.48 19.80 13.39
C ALA A 19 -16.15 20.61 14.50
N ARG A 20 -15.43 21.56 15.11
CA ARG A 20 -15.98 22.45 16.15
C ARG A 20 -17.04 23.40 15.58
N LYS A 21 -16.81 24.02 14.43
CA LYS A 21 -17.79 24.90 13.79
C LYS A 21 -19.08 24.15 13.45
N VAL A 22 -18.96 22.97 12.84
CA VAL A 22 -20.12 22.09 12.55
C VAL A 22 -20.83 21.67 13.83
N SER A 23 -20.08 21.39 14.90
CA SER A 23 -20.65 21.06 16.22
C SER A 23 -21.41 22.24 16.83
N GLU A 24 -20.86 23.45 16.82
CA GLU A 24 -21.49 24.67 17.36
C GLU A 24 -22.82 24.94 16.65
N PHE A 25 -22.84 24.78 15.31
CA PHE A 25 -24.05 24.92 14.50
C PHE A 25 -25.13 23.88 14.84
N LEU A 26 -24.77 22.60 14.94
CA LEU A 26 -25.75 21.55 15.26
C LEU A 26 -26.29 21.69 16.69
N ILE A 27 -25.47 22.17 17.63
CA ILE A 27 -25.89 22.47 19.00
C ILE A 27 -26.85 23.66 19.05
N SER A 28 -26.56 24.75 18.31
CA SER A 28 -27.45 25.92 18.28
C SER A 28 -28.83 25.60 17.70
N ASN A 29 -28.92 24.55 16.89
CA ASN A 29 -30.15 24.01 16.35
C ASN A 29 -30.82 22.91 17.21
N GLY A 30 -30.28 22.62 18.39
CA GLY A 30 -30.93 21.77 19.40
C GLY A 30 -30.54 20.29 19.39
N HIS A 31 -29.50 19.88 18.65
CA HIS A 31 -28.98 18.52 18.67
C HIS A 31 -27.96 18.28 19.81
N ASN A 32 -27.84 17.04 20.26
CA ASN A 32 -26.80 16.64 21.21
C ASN A 32 -25.58 16.11 20.46
N VAL A 33 -24.53 16.91 20.37
CA VAL A 33 -23.38 16.62 19.50
C VAL A 33 -22.15 16.21 20.32
N SER A 34 -21.51 15.13 19.90
CA SER A 34 -20.21 14.69 20.40
C SER A 34 -19.18 14.71 19.27
N ILE A 35 -18.03 15.31 19.53
CA ILE A 35 -16.87 15.27 18.62
C ILE A 35 -15.79 14.33 19.17
N SER A 36 -14.87 13.89 18.32
CA SER A 36 -13.74 13.07 18.76
C SER A 36 -12.88 13.83 19.78
N LYS A 37 -12.92 13.42 21.05
CA LYS A 37 -12.11 14.03 22.11
C LYS A 37 -10.72 13.42 22.17
N TYR A 38 -9.72 14.29 22.01
CA TYR A 38 -8.32 13.93 22.17
C TYR A 38 -7.77 14.58 23.43
N LYS A 39 -7.30 13.76 24.39
CA LYS A 39 -6.67 14.25 25.61
C LYS A 39 -5.16 14.31 25.39
N ARG A 40 -4.55 15.48 25.58
CA ARG A 40 -3.11 15.58 25.79
C ARG A 40 -2.81 15.06 27.18
N ILE A 41 -2.09 13.95 27.28
CA ILE A 41 -1.60 13.43 28.54
C ILE A 41 -0.12 13.80 28.64
N ASN A 42 0.25 14.52 29.70
CA ASN A 42 1.64 14.65 30.11
C ASN A 42 1.99 13.38 30.88
N LEU A 43 2.87 12.57 30.33
CA LEU A 43 3.51 11.50 31.08
C LEU A 43 4.55 12.17 31.99
N SER A 44 4.44 11.96 33.31
CA SER A 44 5.37 12.57 34.28
C SER A 44 6.71 11.84 34.28
N GLY A 45 7.78 12.58 33.94
CA GLY A 45 9.19 12.18 33.90
C GLY A 45 9.99 13.28 33.19
N GLU A 46 11.31 13.37 33.40
CA GLU A 46 12.16 14.49 32.91
C GLU A 46 12.13 14.71 31.38
N ASP A 47 11.65 13.73 30.60
CA ASP A 47 11.29 13.85 29.18
C ASP A 47 9.77 13.82 28.96
N SER A 48 9.13 14.97 29.07
CA SER A 48 7.67 15.07 28.92
C SER A 48 7.22 15.08 27.45
N LYS A 49 7.18 13.89 26.81
CA LYS A 49 6.49 13.71 25.52
C LYS A 49 4.98 13.89 25.68
N LYS A 50 4.39 14.82 24.93
CA LYS A 50 2.92 15.02 24.86
C LYS A 50 2.31 13.94 23.97
N VAL A 51 1.66 12.94 24.58
CA VAL A 51 0.92 11.91 23.84
C VAL A 51 -0.54 12.30 23.76
N LEU A 52 -1.08 12.24 22.55
CA LEU A 52 -2.47 12.53 22.25
C LEU A 52 -3.28 11.22 22.34
N VAL A 53 -4.02 11.06 23.44
CA VAL A 53 -4.80 9.84 23.72
C VAL A 53 -6.28 10.10 23.45
N ARG A 54 -6.88 9.29 22.57
CA ARG A 54 -8.31 9.31 22.26
C ARG A 54 -9.12 8.81 23.46
N GLN A 55 -10.14 9.55 23.87
CA GLN A 55 -11.12 9.03 24.83
C GLN A 55 -12.11 8.10 24.14
N LYS A 56 -12.48 7.01 24.81
CA LYS A 56 -13.46 6.04 24.30
C LYS A 56 -14.83 6.72 24.32
N ASN A 57 -15.55 6.65 23.20
CA ASN A 57 -16.91 7.19 23.13
C ASN A 57 -17.90 6.13 23.62
N ASP A 58 -18.82 6.56 24.47
CA ASP A 58 -19.94 5.75 24.94
C ASP A 58 -20.96 5.68 23.79
N GLY A 59 -21.15 4.48 23.23
CA GLY A 59 -22.02 4.27 22.07
C GLY A 59 -23.48 4.73 22.26
N GLY A 60 -24.28 4.60 21.21
CA GLY A 60 -25.69 5.04 21.19
C GLY A 60 -25.84 6.46 20.62
N PHE A 61 -25.42 6.65 19.38
CA PHE A 61 -25.69 7.85 18.58
C PHE A 61 -26.79 7.53 17.57
N ASP A 62 -27.64 8.52 17.29
CA ASP A 62 -28.70 8.44 16.28
C ASP A 62 -28.16 8.66 14.87
N ALA A 63 -27.12 9.51 14.74
CA ALA A 63 -26.42 9.78 13.50
C ALA A 63 -24.90 9.96 13.69
N ILE A 64 -24.13 9.61 12.66
CA ILE A 64 -22.70 9.87 12.54
C ILE A 64 -22.49 10.75 11.31
N ILE A 65 -21.83 11.89 11.51
CA ILE A 65 -21.38 12.78 10.43
C ILE A 65 -19.89 12.55 10.25
N THR A 66 -19.47 12.16 9.04
CA THR A 66 -18.04 12.00 8.73
C THR A 66 -17.56 13.15 7.85
N LEU A 67 -16.67 13.97 8.39
CA LEU A 67 -16.03 15.09 7.68
C LEU A 67 -14.84 14.59 6.86
N ILE A 68 -15.00 14.48 5.55
CA ILE A 68 -13.96 14.07 4.60
C ILE A 68 -13.21 15.29 4.09
N THR A 69 -12.01 15.50 4.60
CA THR A 69 -11.04 16.52 4.17
C THR A 69 -9.83 15.86 3.50
N ASN A 70 -8.91 16.66 2.95
CA ASN A 70 -7.62 16.18 2.43
C ASN A 70 -6.75 15.43 3.46
N ASN A 71 -7.05 15.56 4.75
CA ASN A 71 -6.33 14.89 5.83
C ASN A 71 -7.07 13.66 6.37
N PHE A 72 -8.32 13.43 5.98
CA PHE A 72 -9.17 12.39 6.56
C PHE A 72 -8.56 11.00 6.42
N PHE A 73 -8.21 10.59 5.20
CA PHE A 73 -7.67 9.25 4.93
C PHE A 73 -6.26 9.03 5.48
N LYS A 74 -5.56 10.10 5.88
CA LYS A 74 -4.27 10.02 6.60
C LYS A 74 -4.47 9.67 8.08
N SER A 75 -5.66 9.93 8.63
CA SER A 75 -6.01 9.63 10.03
C SER A 75 -6.51 8.20 10.19
N LYS A 76 -5.62 7.29 10.63
CA LYS A 76 -5.98 5.89 10.93
C LYS A 76 -7.20 5.77 11.86
N SER A 77 -7.33 6.69 12.83
CA SER A 77 -8.46 6.70 13.76
C SER A 77 -9.77 7.13 13.10
N ALA A 78 -9.75 8.14 12.23
CA ALA A 78 -10.95 8.63 11.56
C ALA A 78 -11.47 7.64 10.52
N VAL A 79 -10.56 7.02 9.77
CA VAL A 79 -10.88 5.93 8.83
C VAL A 79 -11.48 4.73 9.56
N LYS A 80 -10.89 4.33 10.71
CA LYS A 80 -11.44 3.24 11.52
C LYS A 80 -12.87 3.52 11.98
N GLU A 81 -13.17 4.76 12.35
CA GLU A 81 -14.49 5.16 12.81
C GLU A 81 -15.51 5.21 11.67
N LEU A 82 -15.11 5.68 10.48
CA LEU A 82 -15.93 5.61 9.27
C LEU A 82 -16.27 4.16 8.94
N ASN A 83 -15.28 3.26 8.99
CA ASN A 83 -15.49 1.84 8.74
C ASN A 83 -16.47 1.23 9.75
N ASN A 84 -16.37 1.61 11.03
CA ASN A 84 -17.33 1.18 12.05
C ASN A 84 -18.73 1.74 11.79
N ALA A 85 -18.83 3.00 11.34
CA ALA A 85 -20.09 3.67 11.06
C ALA A 85 -20.82 3.05 9.86
N ILE A 86 -20.08 2.72 8.79
CA ILE A 86 -20.59 2.05 7.58
C ILE A 86 -21.23 0.69 7.93
N VAL A 87 -20.60 -0.06 8.84
CA VAL A 87 -21.09 -1.38 9.27
C VAL A 87 -22.19 -1.26 10.35
N GLY A 88 -22.24 -0.15 11.06
CA GLY A 88 -23.22 0.11 12.13
C GLY A 88 -24.65 0.27 11.64
N LYS A 89 -25.62 0.24 12.56
CA LYS A 89 -27.03 0.58 12.27
C LYS A 89 -27.37 2.07 12.45
N VAL A 90 -26.36 2.92 12.60
CA VAL A 90 -26.50 4.34 12.84
C VAL A 90 -26.61 5.08 11.51
N LYS A 91 -27.40 6.17 11.43
CA LYS A 91 -27.46 7.00 10.22
C LYS A 91 -26.08 7.57 9.90
N LEU A 92 -25.60 7.46 8.67
CA LEU A 92 -24.29 7.96 8.25
C LEU A 92 -24.45 9.05 7.19
N LEU A 93 -23.94 10.24 7.48
CA LEU A 93 -23.85 11.35 6.54
C LEU A 93 -22.38 11.63 6.23
N ILE A 94 -22.03 11.68 4.95
CA ILE A 94 -20.70 12.08 4.49
C ILE A 94 -20.70 13.57 4.21
N VAL A 95 -19.72 14.31 4.72
CA VAL A 95 -19.55 15.74 4.43
C VAL A 95 -18.18 15.92 3.82
N ALA A 96 -18.13 16.10 2.51
CA ALA A 96 -16.91 16.39 1.78
C ALA A 96 -16.60 17.89 1.91
N VAL A 97 -15.40 18.20 2.40
CA VAL A 97 -14.94 19.58 2.54
C VAL A 97 -14.02 19.92 1.36
N ASP A 98 -14.32 21.04 0.70
CA ASP A 98 -13.68 21.50 -0.52
C ASP A 98 -13.83 20.50 -1.70
N ASP A 99 -13.03 20.68 -2.76
CA ASP A 99 -13.06 19.87 -3.99
C ASP A 99 -12.36 18.51 -3.83
N ILE A 100 -12.65 17.79 -2.76
CA ILE A 100 -12.09 16.44 -2.55
C ILE A 100 -12.78 15.41 -3.43
N THR A 101 -11.99 14.53 -4.04
CA THR A 101 -12.51 13.34 -4.72
C THR A 101 -12.90 12.30 -3.67
N LEU A 102 -14.19 12.00 -3.58
CA LEU A 102 -14.67 10.91 -2.74
C LEU A 102 -14.38 9.58 -3.42
N PRO A 103 -13.87 8.57 -2.69
CA PRO A 103 -13.85 7.20 -3.17
C PRO A 103 -15.24 6.73 -3.60
N ASP A 104 -15.33 5.97 -4.69
CA ASP A 104 -16.61 5.55 -5.28
C ASP A 104 -17.54 4.80 -4.32
N TYR A 105 -16.96 4.09 -3.34
CA TYR A 105 -17.76 3.39 -2.32
C TYR A 105 -18.52 4.35 -1.39
N LEU A 106 -18.03 5.59 -1.22
CA LEU A 106 -18.69 6.63 -0.42
C LEU A 106 -19.80 7.35 -1.18
N ASN A 107 -19.79 7.32 -2.51
CA ASN A 107 -20.85 7.93 -3.32
C ASN A 107 -22.22 7.27 -3.13
N LYS A 108 -22.26 6.08 -2.51
CA LYS A 108 -23.49 5.34 -2.16
C LYS A 108 -24.17 5.84 -0.89
N PHE A 109 -23.50 6.68 -0.10
CA PHE A 109 -24.08 7.30 1.09
C PHE A 109 -24.56 8.70 0.75
N SER A 110 -25.56 9.18 1.48
CA SER A 110 -25.92 10.59 1.48
C SER A 110 -24.66 11.41 1.78
N HIS A 111 -24.29 12.24 0.83
CA HIS A 111 -23.10 13.06 0.94
C HIS A 111 -23.44 14.51 0.59
N TYR A 112 -22.83 15.42 1.34
CA TYR A 112 -22.97 16.84 1.16
C TYR A 112 -21.59 17.46 0.97
N ARG A 113 -21.48 18.43 0.06
CA ARG A 113 -20.23 19.15 -0.21
C ARG A 113 -20.31 20.53 0.40
N ILE A 114 -19.29 20.91 1.14
CA ILE A 114 -19.15 22.22 1.79
C ILE A 114 -17.78 22.77 1.43
N LYS A 115 -17.70 24.00 0.97
CA LYS A 115 -16.40 24.67 0.87
C LYS A 115 -16.01 25.27 2.22
N SER A 116 -14.73 25.24 2.54
CA SER A 116 -14.19 25.72 3.81
C SER A 116 -14.44 27.22 4.06
N ASP A 117 -14.68 28.01 3.02
CA ASP A 117 -15.06 29.43 3.06
C ASP A 117 -16.57 29.68 3.15
N GLU A 118 -17.41 28.69 2.85
CA GLU A 118 -18.88 28.74 2.88
C GLU A 118 -19.47 28.09 4.16
N LEU A 119 -18.66 27.96 5.22
CA LEU A 119 -19.03 27.32 6.50
C LEU A 119 -20.16 28.06 7.28
N ASP A 120 -20.68 29.17 6.78
CA ASP A 120 -21.82 29.88 7.36
C ASP A 120 -23.17 29.42 6.76
N GLU A 121 -23.15 28.65 5.65
CA GLU A 121 -24.35 28.12 4.97
C GLU A 121 -24.80 26.73 5.49
N LEU A 122 -24.48 26.40 6.75
CA LEU A 122 -24.71 25.07 7.34
C LEU A 122 -26.20 24.69 7.49
N SER A 123 -27.14 25.60 7.19
CA SER A 123 -28.58 25.34 7.19
C SER A 123 -29.01 24.11 6.36
N VAL A 124 -28.25 23.77 5.32
CA VAL A 124 -28.51 22.62 4.44
C VAL A 124 -28.19 21.28 5.12
N LEU A 125 -27.28 21.25 6.11
CA LEU A 125 -26.96 20.03 6.85
C LEU A 125 -28.16 19.46 7.62
N GLU A 126 -29.07 20.31 8.12
CA GLU A 126 -30.28 19.83 8.81
C GLU A 126 -31.14 18.96 7.88
N VAL A 127 -31.35 19.44 6.64
CA VAL A 127 -32.13 18.74 5.62
C VAL A 127 -31.46 17.42 5.27
N SER A 128 -30.13 17.44 5.07
CA SER A 128 -29.38 16.24 4.70
C SER A 128 -29.32 15.17 5.81
N ILE A 129 -29.35 15.55 7.10
CA ILE A 129 -29.36 14.57 8.20
C ILE A 129 -30.72 13.85 8.30
N ASP A 130 -31.82 14.58 8.08
CA ASP A 130 -33.17 14.00 8.06
C ASP A 130 -33.41 13.14 6.81
N GLU A 131 -32.84 13.53 5.66
CA GLU A 131 -32.85 12.78 4.39
C GLU A 131 -31.86 11.60 4.35
N ALA A 132 -30.90 11.52 5.29
CA ALA A 132 -29.98 10.37 5.44
C ALA A 132 -30.69 9.12 5.99
N ASN A 133 -31.88 8.81 5.48
CA ASN A 133 -32.54 7.53 5.67
C ASN A 133 -31.81 6.48 4.85
N ARG A 134 -31.64 5.29 5.45
CA ARG A 134 -31.28 4.11 4.68
C ARG A 134 -32.38 3.88 3.64
N GLU A 135 -32.12 4.21 2.37
CA GLU A 135 -32.53 3.24 1.36
C GLU A 135 -31.84 1.94 1.74
N ASP A 136 -32.61 0.85 1.82
CA ASP A 136 -32.12 -0.48 2.10
C ASP A 136 -31.12 -0.89 1.02
N ILE A 137 -29.89 -0.40 1.12
CA ILE A 137 -28.71 -1.09 0.64
C ILE A 137 -28.65 -2.30 1.56
N ALA A 138 -29.37 -3.37 1.18
CA ALA A 138 -29.00 -4.70 1.59
C ALA A 138 -27.48 -4.73 1.53
N ALA A 139 -26.82 -4.91 2.69
CA ALA A 139 -25.40 -5.21 2.71
C ALA A 139 -25.23 -6.25 1.59
N PRO A 140 -24.51 -5.94 0.49
CA PRO A 140 -24.53 -6.80 -0.68
C PRO A 140 -24.24 -8.18 -0.15
N ALA A 141 -25.19 -9.10 -0.33
CA ALA A 141 -25.17 -10.40 0.32
C ALA A 141 -23.73 -10.88 0.20
N LEU A 142 -23.02 -10.98 1.33
CA LEU A 142 -21.60 -11.34 1.34
C LEU A 142 -21.57 -12.66 0.61
N VAL A 143 -21.21 -12.63 -0.67
CA VAL A 143 -21.31 -13.82 -1.49
C VAL A 143 -20.24 -14.71 -0.92
N GLU A 144 -20.64 -15.69 -0.11
CA GLU A 144 -19.86 -16.87 0.17
C GLU A 144 -19.72 -17.61 -1.16
N LYS A 145 -18.88 -17.06 -2.06
CA LYS A 145 -18.40 -17.78 -3.23
C LYS A 145 -17.64 -18.95 -2.66
N ASN A 146 -18.19 -20.16 -2.84
CA ASN A 146 -17.62 -21.47 -2.51
C ASN A 146 -16.08 -21.46 -2.51
N LYS A 147 -15.46 -21.19 -1.35
CA LYS A 147 -14.00 -20.94 -1.23
C LYS A 147 -13.17 -22.18 -1.59
N ALA A 148 -13.72 -23.38 -1.45
CA ALA A 148 -13.02 -24.63 -1.73
C ALA A 148 -12.90 -24.95 -3.23
N GLY A 149 -13.98 -24.77 -4.01
CA GLY A 149 -13.96 -24.98 -5.47
C GLY A 149 -13.07 -23.96 -6.20
N ASN A 150 -13.10 -22.71 -5.73
CA ASN A 150 -12.33 -21.61 -6.32
C ASN A 150 -10.80 -21.75 -6.14
N LYS A 151 -10.35 -22.44 -5.08
CA LYS A 151 -8.92 -22.67 -4.81
C LYS A 151 -8.32 -23.73 -5.74
N ILE A 152 -9.08 -24.77 -6.08
CA ILE A 152 -8.63 -25.82 -7.01
C ILE A 152 -8.50 -25.23 -8.41
N GLU A 153 -9.52 -24.51 -8.89
CA GLU A 153 -9.49 -23.82 -10.19
C GLU A 153 -8.32 -22.83 -10.30
N LEU A 154 -8.02 -22.10 -9.22
CA LEU A 154 -6.85 -21.24 -9.12
C LEU A 154 -5.54 -22.02 -9.31
N ILE A 155 -5.35 -23.11 -8.54
CA ILE A 155 -4.13 -23.92 -8.59
C ILE A 155 -3.97 -24.51 -9.99
N ASP A 156 -5.05 -25.00 -10.59
CA ASP A 156 -5.03 -25.57 -11.94
C ASP A 156 -4.69 -24.51 -12.99
N LYS A 157 -5.20 -23.28 -12.86
CA LYS A 157 -4.83 -22.17 -13.73
C LYS A 157 -3.37 -21.77 -13.58
N MET A 158 -2.85 -21.70 -12.35
CA MET A 158 -1.41 -21.44 -12.10
C MET A 158 -0.53 -22.56 -12.65
N ARG A 159 -0.94 -23.82 -12.46
CA ARG A 159 -0.23 -24.99 -12.99
C ARG A 159 -0.20 -24.97 -14.51
N GLY A 160 -1.32 -24.69 -15.16
CA GLY A 160 -1.42 -24.56 -16.62
C GLY A 160 -0.55 -23.42 -17.17
N ALA A 161 -0.53 -22.27 -16.49
CA ALA A 161 0.37 -21.16 -16.82
C ALA A 161 1.85 -21.53 -16.68
N LEU A 162 2.22 -22.25 -15.62
CA LEU A 162 3.58 -22.72 -15.40
C LEU A 162 4.00 -23.73 -16.47
N GLN A 163 3.16 -24.75 -16.74
CA GLN A 163 3.44 -25.79 -17.74
C GLN A 163 3.60 -25.23 -19.16
N SER A 164 2.81 -24.21 -19.51
CA SER A 164 2.91 -23.53 -20.81
C SER A 164 4.08 -22.55 -20.89
N GLY A 165 4.77 -22.26 -19.78
CA GLY A 165 5.82 -21.26 -19.67
C GLY A 165 5.29 -19.85 -19.88
N ASN A 166 4.07 -19.58 -19.39
CA ASN A 166 3.39 -18.28 -19.50
C ASN A 166 3.09 -17.65 -18.12
N LEU A 167 3.76 -18.13 -17.07
CA LEU A 167 3.66 -17.59 -15.72
C LEU A 167 4.78 -16.59 -15.47
N THR A 168 4.44 -15.36 -15.12
CA THR A 168 5.39 -14.33 -14.64
C THR A 168 5.14 -14.05 -13.17
N LEU A 169 6.21 -14.01 -12.39
CA LEU A 169 6.14 -13.64 -10.97
C LEU A 169 6.40 -12.15 -10.81
N MET A 170 5.53 -11.45 -10.07
CA MET A 170 5.64 -10.02 -9.77
C MET A 170 5.96 -9.86 -8.28
N CYS A 171 7.22 -9.62 -7.95
CA CYS A 171 7.77 -9.68 -6.59
C CYS A 171 7.95 -8.28 -5.98
N GLY A 172 7.25 -8.01 -4.88
CA GLY A 172 7.40 -6.77 -4.11
C GLY A 172 8.22 -6.95 -2.84
N ALA A 173 8.33 -5.88 -2.03
CA ALA A 173 9.21 -5.87 -0.84
C ALA A 173 8.90 -6.98 0.18
N GLY A 174 7.66 -7.48 0.19
CA GLY A 174 7.26 -8.60 1.05
C GLY A 174 7.96 -9.92 0.73
N THR A 175 8.52 -10.12 -0.47
CA THR A 175 9.24 -11.36 -0.81
C THR A 175 10.55 -11.51 -0.05
N SER A 176 11.24 -10.39 0.22
CA SER A 176 12.55 -10.37 0.87
C SER A 176 12.48 -10.02 2.36
N TYR A 177 11.30 -9.67 2.87
CA TYR A 177 11.10 -9.22 4.26
C TYR A 177 11.58 -10.24 5.30
N ASP A 178 11.12 -11.49 5.22
CA ASP A 178 11.50 -12.56 6.15
C ASP A 178 12.98 -12.97 6.04
N ALA A 179 13.66 -12.58 4.95
CA ALA A 179 15.09 -12.81 4.78
C ALA A 179 15.95 -11.78 5.55
N GLY A 180 15.32 -10.72 6.09
CA GLY A 180 15.97 -9.66 6.85
C GLY A 180 16.15 -8.34 6.08
N ILE A 181 15.64 -8.23 4.85
CA ILE A 181 15.67 -6.95 4.11
C ILE A 181 14.77 -5.94 4.84
N PRO A 182 15.24 -4.70 5.09
CA PRO A 182 14.46 -3.70 5.80
C PRO A 182 13.21 -3.30 5.02
N THR A 183 12.10 -3.08 5.74
CA THR A 183 10.92 -2.39 5.19
C THR A 183 11.29 -1.00 4.66
N TRP A 184 10.50 -0.45 3.74
CA TRP A 184 10.68 0.91 3.23
C TRP A 184 10.88 1.96 4.34
N SER A 185 10.06 1.95 5.39
CA SER A 185 10.20 2.88 6.52
C SER A 185 11.53 2.71 7.28
N LYS A 186 11.92 1.45 7.58
CA LYS A 186 13.21 1.15 8.24
C LYS A 186 14.38 1.57 7.36
N LEU A 187 14.29 1.32 6.05
CA LEU A 187 15.32 1.68 5.08
C LEU A 187 15.51 3.20 4.99
N LEU A 188 14.40 3.95 4.90
CA LEU A 188 14.45 5.42 4.90
C LEU A 188 15.03 5.97 6.20
N ASN A 189 14.65 5.42 7.35
CA ASN A 189 15.20 5.87 8.64
C ASN A 189 16.71 5.59 8.76
N ASN A 190 17.18 4.44 8.26
CA ASN A 190 18.61 4.13 8.21
C ASN A 190 19.37 5.14 7.32
N LEU A 191 18.86 5.38 6.10
CA LEU A 191 19.49 6.28 5.14
C LEU A 191 19.42 7.74 5.55
N PHE A 192 18.34 8.14 6.22
CA PHE A 192 18.22 9.47 6.81
C PHE A 192 19.29 9.67 7.89
N GLY A 193 19.56 8.65 8.71
CA GLY A 193 20.65 8.71 9.67
C GLY A 193 22.02 8.85 8.98
N GLU A 194 22.27 8.08 7.92
CA GLU A 194 23.50 8.20 7.13
C GLU A 194 23.63 9.58 6.46
N MET A 195 22.53 10.16 5.99
CA MET A 195 22.50 11.51 5.43
C MET A 195 22.94 12.55 6.46
N ILE A 196 22.46 12.48 7.72
CA ILE A 196 22.86 13.42 8.77
C ILE A 196 24.34 13.30 9.11
N VAL A 197 24.87 12.06 9.19
CA VAL A 197 26.29 11.82 9.40
C VAL A 197 27.11 12.41 8.25
N ALA A 198 26.72 12.14 7.00
CA ALA A 198 27.38 12.66 5.81
C ALA A 198 27.39 14.20 5.75
N LEU A 199 26.29 14.86 6.12
CA LEU A 199 26.22 16.32 6.17
C LEU A 199 27.16 16.91 7.22
N LYS A 200 27.30 16.25 8.38
CA LYS A 200 28.22 16.68 9.44
C LYS A 200 29.69 16.41 9.11
N GLU A 201 29.97 15.39 8.29
CA GLU A 201 31.31 15.14 7.73
C GLU A 201 31.69 16.22 6.70
N ASP A 202 30.74 16.63 5.86
CA ASP A 202 30.94 17.66 4.83
C ASP A 202 31.05 19.08 5.45
N ASP A 203 30.28 19.36 6.50
CA ASP A 203 30.27 20.63 7.24
C ASP A 203 30.32 20.38 8.75
N LYS A 204 31.48 20.65 9.36
CA LYS A 204 31.71 20.44 10.80
C LYS A 204 30.88 21.37 11.69
N ASP A 205 30.44 22.51 11.15
CA ASP A 205 29.60 23.48 11.85
C ASP A 205 28.10 23.18 11.67
N PHE A 206 27.75 22.07 10.98
CA PHE A 206 26.37 21.64 10.83
C PHE A 206 25.70 21.46 12.21
N PRO A 207 24.66 22.25 12.52
CA PRO A 207 24.21 22.44 13.91
C PRO A 207 23.33 21.29 14.42
N TYR A 208 23.03 20.30 13.58
CA TYR A 208 22.14 19.19 13.92
C TYR A 208 22.93 17.89 14.09
N ASP A 209 22.73 17.20 15.21
CA ASP A 209 23.25 15.84 15.42
C ASP A 209 22.18 14.77 15.15
N LEU A 210 22.66 13.52 15.02
CA LEU A 210 21.82 12.38 14.71
C LEU A 210 20.81 12.05 15.82
N GLU A 211 21.16 12.26 17.09
CA GLU A 211 20.32 11.93 18.23
C GLU A 211 19.15 12.90 18.32
N MET A 212 19.41 14.21 18.28
CA MET A 212 18.42 15.27 18.25
C MET A 212 17.46 15.12 17.07
N VAL A 213 17.97 14.82 15.87
CA VAL A 213 17.13 14.62 14.69
C VAL A 213 16.24 13.39 14.84
N LYS A 214 16.73 12.28 15.41
CA LYS A 214 15.90 11.10 15.69
C LYS A 214 14.84 11.39 16.75
N GLU A 215 15.18 12.12 17.80
CA GLU A 215 14.26 12.49 18.88
C GLU A 215 13.14 13.42 18.43
N SER A 216 13.44 14.30 17.47
CA SER A 216 12.47 15.25 16.90
C SER A 216 11.31 14.58 16.16
N GLY A 217 11.48 13.32 15.70
CA GLY A 217 10.48 12.62 14.90
C GLY A 217 10.27 13.22 13.49
N VAL A 218 11.21 14.05 13.01
CA VAL A 218 11.11 14.70 11.68
C VAL A 218 10.89 13.68 10.56
N SER A 219 11.57 12.53 10.61
CA SER A 219 11.42 11.46 9.61
C SER A 219 10.00 10.90 9.52
N ASP A 220 9.24 10.90 10.63
CA ASP A 220 7.87 10.41 10.68
C ASP A 220 6.85 11.48 10.24
N SER A 221 7.25 12.75 10.26
CA SER A 221 6.41 13.89 9.89
C SER A 221 6.41 14.20 8.39
N VAL A 222 7.46 13.76 7.68
CA VAL A 222 7.65 14.01 6.25
C VAL A 222 7.10 12.83 5.44
N PRO A 223 6.35 13.08 4.33
CA PRO A 223 5.94 12.01 3.43
C PRO A 223 7.14 11.21 2.92
N ALA A 224 7.03 9.88 2.92
CA ALA A 224 8.15 8.97 2.65
C ALA A 224 8.90 9.25 1.33
N LEU A 225 8.18 9.59 0.25
CA LEU A 225 8.79 9.90 -1.06
C LEU A 225 9.54 11.24 -1.08
N ILE A 226 9.11 12.20 -0.25
CA ILE A 226 9.79 13.48 -0.07
C ILE A 226 11.05 13.28 0.78
N LEU A 227 10.95 12.50 1.86
CA LEU A 227 12.13 12.12 2.65
C LEU A 227 13.16 11.40 1.78
N ALA A 228 12.72 10.47 0.93
CA ALA A 228 13.57 9.78 -0.03
C ALA A 228 14.29 10.75 -1.00
N LYS A 229 13.59 11.80 -1.46
CA LYS A 229 14.17 12.87 -2.28
C LYS A 229 15.26 13.65 -1.55
N TYR A 230 15.01 14.04 -0.29
CA TYR A 230 16.02 14.73 0.52
C TYR A 230 17.25 13.85 0.76
N ILE A 231 17.05 12.57 1.09
CA ILE A 231 18.14 11.59 1.24
C ILE A 231 18.98 11.51 -0.03
N LYS A 232 18.34 11.28 -1.18
CA LYS A 232 19.02 11.14 -2.47
C LYS A 232 19.82 12.39 -2.83
N ASN A 233 19.23 13.58 -2.67
CA ASN A 233 19.86 14.86 -3.03
C ASN A 233 21.05 15.22 -2.13
N ASN A 234 21.02 14.87 -0.85
CA ASN A 234 22.09 15.19 0.09
C ASN A 234 23.20 14.13 0.10
N LEU A 235 22.88 12.85 -0.12
CA LEU A 235 23.89 11.79 -0.23
C LEU A 235 24.65 11.82 -1.56
N LYS A 236 24.05 12.33 -2.65
CA LYS A 236 24.68 12.48 -3.97
C LYS A 236 25.35 11.17 -4.41
N ASP A 237 26.65 11.19 -4.73
CA ASP A 237 27.42 10.01 -5.18
C ASP A 237 27.53 8.91 -4.11
N ARG A 238 27.33 9.24 -2.82
CA ARG A 238 27.30 8.25 -1.72
C ARG A 238 25.99 7.46 -1.70
N PHE A 239 24.93 7.93 -2.36
CA PHE A 239 23.58 7.39 -2.24
C PHE A 239 23.49 5.90 -2.54
N SER A 240 23.97 5.45 -3.70
CA SER A 240 23.83 4.04 -4.10
C SER A 240 24.60 3.08 -3.18
N ASN A 241 25.77 3.49 -2.70
CA ASN A 241 26.54 2.72 -1.71
C ASN A 241 25.85 2.69 -0.35
N SER A 242 25.33 3.83 0.11
CA SER A 242 24.57 3.96 1.36
C SER A 242 23.33 3.06 1.32
N LEU A 243 22.57 3.12 0.22
CA LEU A 243 21.39 2.29 -0.02
C LEU A 243 21.75 0.80 -0.02
N ARG A 244 22.80 0.40 -0.76
CA ARG A 244 23.28 -0.99 -0.76
C ARG A 244 23.67 -1.45 0.66
N ASN A 245 24.45 -0.66 1.38
CA ASN A 245 24.88 -0.98 2.74
C ASN A 245 23.67 -1.14 3.67
N ALA A 246 22.68 -0.26 3.57
CA ALA A 246 21.46 -0.32 4.37
C ALA A 246 20.60 -1.55 4.06
N LEU A 247 20.59 -2.04 2.81
CA LEU A 247 19.91 -3.27 2.42
C LEU A 247 20.57 -4.51 3.04
N TYR A 248 21.91 -4.59 3.01
CA TYR A 248 22.66 -5.79 3.37
C TYR A 248 23.33 -5.76 4.75
N LYS A 249 23.14 -4.71 5.55
CA LYS A 249 23.78 -4.50 6.85
C LYS A 249 23.66 -5.70 7.80
N ASP A 250 22.47 -6.28 7.88
CA ASP A 250 22.18 -7.41 8.77
C ASP A 250 22.54 -8.78 8.12
N ASN A 251 23.29 -8.75 7.01
CA ASN A 251 23.68 -9.90 6.19
C ASN A 251 22.51 -10.86 5.87
N PRO A 252 21.39 -10.34 5.32
CA PRO A 252 20.23 -11.17 4.97
C PRO A 252 20.66 -12.27 4.00
N LYS A 253 20.05 -13.46 4.06
CA LYS A 253 20.45 -14.60 3.21
C LYS A 253 19.34 -15.05 2.28
N THR A 254 18.32 -15.68 2.83
CA THR A 254 17.17 -16.19 2.07
C THR A 254 16.00 -16.41 3.02
N CYS A 255 14.84 -16.71 2.48
CA CYS A 255 13.63 -17.09 3.22
C CYS A 255 12.84 -18.12 2.43
N GLU A 256 11.82 -18.72 3.05
CA GLU A 256 11.01 -19.78 2.43
C GLU A 256 10.25 -19.29 1.18
N VAL A 257 9.89 -18.00 1.11
CA VAL A 257 9.25 -17.42 -0.08
C VAL A 257 10.23 -17.37 -1.24
N ILE A 258 11.46 -16.89 -1.02
CA ILE A 258 12.52 -16.87 -2.05
C ILE A 258 12.83 -18.29 -2.51
N LYS A 259 12.99 -19.25 -1.60
CA LYS A 259 13.21 -20.66 -1.96
C LYS A 259 12.10 -21.20 -2.86
N SER A 260 10.84 -20.91 -2.56
CA SER A 260 9.71 -21.37 -3.37
C SER A 260 9.66 -20.69 -4.74
N ILE A 261 10.06 -19.42 -4.83
CA ILE A 261 10.24 -18.70 -6.11
C ILE A 261 11.35 -19.36 -6.94
N VAL A 262 12.47 -19.71 -6.32
CA VAL A 262 13.60 -20.41 -6.98
C VAL A 262 13.16 -21.79 -7.48
N GLU A 263 12.38 -22.55 -6.71
CA GLU A 263 11.84 -23.84 -7.15
C GLU A 263 10.83 -23.71 -8.31
N LEU A 264 10.01 -22.65 -8.33
CA LEU A 264 9.15 -22.35 -9.48
C LEU A 264 9.95 -22.00 -10.73
N ALA A 265 11.11 -21.35 -10.56
CA ALA A 265 12.00 -20.96 -11.65
C ALA A 265 12.81 -22.12 -12.22
N ARG A 266 12.89 -23.25 -11.50
CA ARG A 266 13.68 -24.42 -11.91
C ARG A 266 13.17 -24.99 -13.24
N PRO A 267 14.04 -25.13 -14.27
CA PRO A 267 13.68 -25.79 -15.52
C PRO A 267 13.24 -27.24 -15.29
N ARG A 268 12.19 -27.68 -15.99
CA ARG A 268 11.61 -29.02 -15.85
C ARG A 268 11.90 -29.87 -17.08
N ARG A 269 11.99 -31.19 -16.91
CA ARG A 269 12.22 -32.14 -18.02
C ARG A 269 11.02 -32.21 -18.97
N ASP A 270 9.80 -32.15 -18.43
CA ASP A 270 8.55 -32.37 -19.19
C ASP A 270 7.70 -31.09 -19.34
N GLY A 271 8.27 -29.91 -19.06
CA GLY A 271 7.56 -28.64 -19.13
C GLY A 271 8.51 -27.45 -19.11
N LYS A 272 7.97 -26.24 -19.27
CA LYS A 272 8.75 -25.01 -19.13
C LYS A 272 8.85 -24.58 -17.65
N SER A 273 9.83 -23.75 -17.35
CA SER A 273 9.88 -22.97 -16.11
C SER A 273 8.87 -21.80 -16.18
N ILE A 274 8.84 -20.96 -15.16
CA ILE A 274 8.28 -19.61 -15.31
C ILE A 274 8.93 -18.89 -16.50
N ASP A 275 8.19 -17.96 -17.09
CA ASP A 275 8.67 -17.10 -18.18
C ASP A 275 9.72 -16.11 -17.67
N SER A 276 9.40 -15.42 -16.56
CA SER A 276 10.26 -14.39 -15.99
C SER A 276 9.84 -14.01 -14.57
N ILE A 277 10.73 -13.29 -13.90
CA ILE A 277 10.47 -12.61 -12.63
C ILE A 277 10.56 -11.11 -12.90
N VAL A 278 9.58 -10.35 -12.45
CA VAL A 278 9.62 -8.89 -12.39
C VAL A 278 9.64 -8.52 -10.92
N THR A 279 10.67 -7.81 -10.48
CA THR A 279 10.83 -7.42 -9.08
C THR A 279 10.88 -5.91 -8.94
N PHE A 280 10.21 -5.42 -7.91
CA PHE A 280 10.20 -4.01 -7.50
C PHE A 280 11.24 -3.73 -6.41
N ASN A 281 12.00 -4.77 -6.02
CA ASN A 281 13.01 -4.70 -4.99
C ASN A 281 14.37 -4.35 -5.57
N PHE A 282 15.18 -3.65 -4.78
CA PHE A 282 16.56 -3.32 -5.14
C PHE A 282 17.53 -4.46 -4.80
N ASP A 283 17.20 -5.33 -3.85
CA ASP A 283 18.08 -6.42 -3.42
C ASP A 283 18.22 -7.51 -4.49
N GLY A 284 19.30 -8.29 -4.38
CA GLY A 284 19.63 -9.40 -5.27
C GLY A 284 19.42 -10.78 -4.65
N LEU A 285 18.52 -10.91 -3.66
CA LEU A 285 18.36 -12.19 -2.95
C LEU A 285 17.72 -13.28 -3.82
N ILE A 286 16.92 -12.90 -4.83
CA ILE A 286 16.36 -13.87 -5.78
C ILE A 286 17.47 -14.45 -6.65
N GLU A 287 18.36 -13.59 -7.16
CA GLU A 287 19.54 -13.95 -7.95
C GLU A 287 20.50 -14.83 -7.15
N GLU A 288 20.80 -14.44 -5.90
CA GLU A 288 21.62 -15.24 -4.98
C GLU A 288 21.01 -16.65 -4.79
N GLY A 289 19.67 -16.73 -4.66
CA GLY A 289 18.94 -17.99 -4.58
C GLY A 289 19.04 -18.83 -5.85
N LEU A 290 18.78 -18.24 -7.02
CA LEU A 290 18.89 -18.91 -8.33
C LEU A 290 20.31 -19.42 -8.59
N GLN A 291 21.32 -18.60 -8.25
CA GLN A 291 22.73 -18.95 -8.38
C GLN A 291 23.10 -20.15 -7.50
N SER A 292 22.60 -20.19 -6.26
CA SER A 292 22.88 -21.30 -5.33
C SER A 292 22.37 -22.65 -5.82
N GLU A 293 21.28 -22.63 -6.60
CA GLU A 293 20.67 -23.82 -7.20
C GLU A 293 21.14 -24.09 -8.64
N SER A 294 22.18 -23.37 -9.11
CA SER A 294 22.75 -23.47 -10.46
C SER A 294 21.70 -23.24 -11.57
N ILE A 295 20.72 -22.38 -11.33
CA ILE A 295 19.72 -21.99 -12.32
C ILE A 295 20.27 -20.79 -13.11
N ALA A 296 20.39 -20.96 -14.42
CA ALA A 296 20.83 -19.90 -15.33
C ALA A 296 19.83 -18.74 -15.30
N HIS A 297 20.31 -17.53 -15.00
CA HIS A 297 19.48 -16.35 -14.84
C HIS A 297 20.23 -15.08 -15.22
N LYS A 298 19.48 -14.00 -15.45
CA LYS A 298 20.03 -12.68 -15.75
C LYS A 298 19.23 -11.59 -15.07
N ALA A 299 19.88 -10.80 -14.22
CA ALA A 299 19.31 -9.55 -13.70
C ALA A 299 19.32 -8.48 -14.80
N ILE A 300 18.14 -7.94 -15.12
CA ILE A 300 17.91 -6.94 -16.16
C ILE A 300 17.43 -5.66 -15.48
N HIS A 301 18.29 -4.66 -15.45
CA HIS A 301 18.02 -3.35 -14.84
C HIS A 301 18.30 -2.18 -15.82
N SER A 302 18.53 -2.48 -17.10
CA SER A 302 18.67 -1.51 -18.18
C SER A 302 18.37 -2.14 -19.54
N GLU A 303 18.03 -1.30 -20.52
CA GLU A 303 17.72 -1.69 -21.90
C GLU A 303 18.86 -2.40 -22.63
N ALA A 304 20.10 -2.14 -22.23
CA ALA A 304 21.29 -2.69 -22.87
C ALA A 304 21.50 -4.18 -22.53
N ILE A 305 20.90 -4.67 -21.44
CA ILE A 305 21.11 -6.03 -20.95
C ILE A 305 20.21 -6.99 -21.71
N LYS A 306 20.83 -7.97 -22.37
CA LYS A 306 20.14 -9.04 -23.09
C LYS A 306 20.16 -10.32 -22.27
N CYS A 307 19.04 -11.03 -22.29
CA CYS A 307 18.88 -12.36 -21.70
C CYS A 307 18.80 -13.39 -22.83
N THR A 308 19.46 -14.53 -22.65
CA THR A 308 19.35 -15.65 -23.59
C THR A 308 18.11 -16.49 -23.31
N ALA A 309 17.69 -17.31 -24.27
CA ALA A 309 16.49 -18.14 -24.14
C ALA A 309 16.58 -19.23 -23.05
N ASN A 310 17.79 -19.57 -22.59
CA ASN A 310 18.02 -20.59 -21.55
C ASN A 310 18.17 -19.99 -20.15
N GLU A 311 18.09 -18.66 -20.01
CA GLU A 311 18.21 -17.95 -18.75
C GLU A 311 16.85 -17.44 -18.29
N ILE A 312 16.59 -17.50 -16.98
CA ILE A 312 15.45 -16.80 -16.39
C ILE A 312 15.77 -15.31 -16.30
N ALA A 313 14.97 -14.50 -16.98
CA ALA A 313 15.05 -13.05 -16.87
C ALA A 313 14.47 -12.56 -15.53
N VAL A 314 15.26 -11.79 -14.78
CA VAL A 314 14.82 -11.09 -13.55
C VAL A 314 14.86 -9.59 -13.79
N TYR A 315 13.70 -8.99 -14.05
CA TYR A 315 13.56 -7.57 -14.38
C TYR A 315 13.44 -6.73 -13.11
N HIS A 316 14.43 -5.87 -12.85
CA HIS A 316 14.42 -4.91 -11.74
C HIS A 316 13.90 -3.56 -12.21
N VAL A 317 12.58 -3.39 -12.21
CA VAL A 317 11.92 -2.22 -12.80
C VAL A 317 12.13 -0.93 -11.98
N HIS A 318 12.58 -1.05 -10.74
CA HIS A 318 12.95 0.07 -9.88
C HIS A 318 14.47 0.26 -9.71
N GLY A 319 15.29 -0.59 -10.34
CA GLY A 319 16.74 -0.60 -10.20
C GLY A 319 17.26 -1.77 -9.37
N TYR A 320 18.55 -2.08 -9.54
CA TYR A 320 19.17 -3.30 -8.99
C TYR A 320 20.46 -2.99 -8.24
N LEU A 321 20.57 -3.45 -7.00
CA LEU A 321 21.76 -3.27 -6.16
C LEU A 321 22.26 -4.64 -5.68
N PRO A 322 23.17 -5.29 -6.44
CA PRO A 322 23.76 -6.55 -6.01
C PRO A 322 24.57 -6.33 -4.73
N ARG A 323 24.57 -7.33 -3.83
CA ARG A 323 25.36 -7.28 -2.59
C ARG A 323 26.84 -7.04 -2.87
N GLU A 324 27.37 -7.79 -3.81
CA GLU A 324 28.78 -7.77 -4.20
C GLU A 324 28.94 -7.23 -5.62
N GLY A 325 30.15 -6.81 -5.96
CA GLY A 325 30.47 -6.26 -7.28
C GLY A 325 30.32 -4.74 -7.37
N LYS A 326 30.54 -4.24 -8.59
CA LYS A 326 30.51 -2.81 -8.88
C LYS A 326 29.07 -2.37 -9.13
N ILE A 327 28.65 -1.30 -8.44
CA ILE A 327 27.41 -0.61 -8.79
C ILE A 327 27.65 0.12 -10.10
N GLU A 328 26.86 -0.18 -11.12
CA GLU A 328 26.97 0.49 -12.41
C GLU A 328 26.60 1.98 -12.28
N SER A 329 27.37 2.84 -12.94
CA SER A 329 27.16 4.30 -12.88
C SER A 329 25.85 4.76 -13.50
N HIS A 330 25.25 3.93 -14.38
CA HIS A 330 23.98 4.21 -15.07
C HIS A 330 22.80 3.44 -14.46
N ASN A 331 22.94 2.95 -13.22
CA ASN A 331 21.85 2.25 -12.53
C ASN A 331 20.80 3.27 -12.05
N GLU A 332 19.74 3.44 -12.82
CA GLU A 332 18.64 4.33 -12.46
C GLU A 332 17.78 3.72 -11.36
N ILE A 333 17.96 4.24 -10.13
CA ILE A 333 17.19 3.81 -8.96
C ILE A 333 15.96 4.70 -8.78
N VAL A 334 14.79 4.07 -8.88
CA VAL A 334 13.48 4.67 -8.66
C VAL A 334 13.18 4.66 -7.17
N PHE A 335 13.70 5.67 -6.48
CA PHE A 335 13.69 5.75 -5.01
C PHE A 335 12.88 6.94 -4.48
N SER A 336 12.95 8.08 -5.17
CA SER A 336 12.34 9.35 -4.76
C SER A 336 11.12 9.68 -5.61
N GLU A 337 10.31 10.64 -5.13
CA GLU A 337 9.17 11.19 -5.88
C GLU A 337 9.50 11.49 -7.35
N ASP A 338 10.63 12.16 -7.62
CA ASP A 338 11.05 12.48 -8.99
C ASP A 338 11.26 11.23 -9.86
N GLY A 339 11.80 10.16 -9.28
CA GLY A 339 11.99 8.88 -10.01
C GLY A 339 10.65 8.23 -10.38
N TYR A 340 9.69 8.24 -9.47
CA TYR A 340 8.33 7.75 -9.75
C TYR A 340 7.61 8.64 -10.77
N HIS A 341 7.78 9.97 -10.69
CA HIS A 341 7.24 10.91 -11.66
C HIS A 341 7.81 10.68 -13.07
N SER A 342 9.13 10.50 -13.20
CA SER A 342 9.76 10.16 -14.49
C SER A 342 9.15 8.89 -15.08
N GLN A 343 9.05 7.81 -14.30
CA GLN A 343 8.40 6.58 -14.77
C GLN A 343 6.93 6.77 -15.15
N PHE A 344 6.21 7.62 -14.44
CA PHE A 344 4.81 7.90 -14.74
C PHE A 344 4.66 8.71 -16.04
N ILE A 345 5.52 9.70 -16.25
CA ILE A 345 5.50 10.62 -17.39
C ILE A 345 6.03 9.98 -18.66
N GLU A 346 6.95 9.00 -18.57
CA GLU A 346 7.60 8.34 -19.70
C GLU A 346 6.98 6.95 -19.97
N PRO A 347 5.94 6.84 -20.81
CA PRO A 347 5.24 5.56 -21.02
C PRO A 347 6.09 4.56 -21.81
N PHE A 348 7.10 5.07 -22.53
CA PHE A 348 8.02 4.30 -23.36
C PHE A 348 9.31 3.90 -22.65
N SER A 349 9.45 4.17 -21.35
CA SER A 349 10.55 3.59 -20.57
C SER A 349 10.50 2.07 -20.64
N TRP A 350 11.65 1.41 -20.76
CA TRP A 350 11.71 -0.05 -20.85
C TRP A 350 11.02 -0.76 -19.69
N SER A 351 11.09 -0.19 -18.49
CA SER A 351 10.46 -0.74 -17.29
C SER A 351 8.94 -0.76 -17.44
N ASN A 352 8.33 0.27 -18.04
CA ASN A 352 6.90 0.30 -18.32
C ASN A 352 6.54 -0.66 -19.47
N ILE A 353 7.34 -0.68 -20.54
CA ILE A 353 7.09 -1.54 -21.71
C ILE A 353 7.14 -3.02 -21.31
N ILE A 354 8.16 -3.45 -20.56
CA ILE A 354 8.27 -4.86 -20.16
C ILE A 354 7.14 -5.27 -19.22
N GLN A 355 6.76 -4.40 -18.27
CA GLN A 355 5.63 -4.66 -17.39
C GLN A 355 4.32 -4.81 -18.18
N LEU A 356 4.02 -3.88 -19.11
CA LEU A 356 2.85 -3.98 -19.97
C LEU A 356 2.87 -5.23 -20.84
N GLN A 357 4.04 -5.59 -21.38
CA GLN A 357 4.19 -6.81 -22.17
C GLN A 357 3.83 -8.05 -21.33
N LYS A 358 4.37 -8.17 -20.11
CA LYS A 358 4.06 -9.30 -19.22
C LYS A 358 2.60 -9.31 -18.77
N LEU A 359 2.03 -8.14 -18.45
CA LEU A 359 0.61 -8.04 -18.09
C LEU A 359 -0.34 -8.38 -19.25
N THR A 360 0.06 -8.16 -20.49
CA THR A 360 -0.81 -8.44 -21.66
C THR A 360 -0.63 -9.84 -22.24
N GLN A 361 0.56 -10.43 -22.14
CA GLN A 361 0.87 -11.73 -22.75
C GLN A 361 0.82 -12.89 -21.74
N ASN A 362 1.05 -12.62 -20.46
CA ASN A 362 1.29 -13.64 -19.44
C ASN A 362 0.23 -13.63 -18.34
N ILE A 363 0.17 -14.75 -17.61
CA ILE A 363 -0.51 -14.80 -16.32
C ILE A 363 0.49 -14.32 -15.27
N CYS A 364 0.17 -13.20 -14.60
CA CYS A 364 1.01 -12.60 -13.57
C CYS A 364 0.54 -13.00 -12.16
N LEU A 365 1.47 -13.47 -11.33
CA LEU A 365 1.26 -13.75 -9.91
C LEU A 365 2.05 -12.76 -9.05
N PHE A 366 1.32 -11.92 -8.32
CA PHE A 366 1.87 -10.90 -7.43
C PHE A 366 2.11 -11.44 -6.03
N ILE A 367 3.35 -11.33 -5.55
CA ILE A 367 3.83 -11.87 -4.28
C ILE A 367 4.52 -10.74 -3.50
N GLY A 368 4.09 -10.51 -2.26
CA GLY A 368 4.72 -9.48 -1.41
C GLY A 368 4.50 -8.04 -1.89
N VAL A 369 3.49 -7.81 -2.74
CA VAL A 369 3.13 -6.50 -3.31
C VAL A 369 1.95 -5.90 -2.53
N SER A 370 2.03 -4.61 -2.21
CA SER A 370 0.99 -3.87 -1.48
C SER A 370 -0.11 -3.27 -2.36
N LEU A 371 0.11 -3.16 -3.68
CA LEU A 371 -0.72 -2.40 -4.64
C LEU A 371 -0.89 -0.91 -4.29
N THR A 372 0.09 -0.33 -3.59
CA THR A 372 0.10 1.11 -3.25
C THR A 372 0.89 1.97 -4.24
N ASP A 373 1.59 1.34 -5.18
CA ASP A 373 2.39 2.03 -6.20
C ASP A 373 1.48 2.60 -7.33
N PRO A 374 1.42 3.93 -7.52
CA PRO A 374 0.61 4.54 -8.57
C PRO A 374 0.99 4.11 -9.99
N ASN A 375 2.28 3.89 -10.27
CA ASN A 375 2.74 3.49 -11.60
C ASN A 375 2.26 2.07 -11.91
N MET A 376 2.44 1.13 -10.97
CA MET A 376 1.95 -0.24 -11.11
C MET A 376 0.44 -0.29 -11.36
N ARG A 377 -0.34 0.47 -10.56
CA ARG A 377 -1.80 0.54 -10.72
C ARG A 377 -2.22 1.09 -12.09
N ARG A 378 -1.52 2.13 -12.58
CA ARG A 378 -1.71 2.66 -13.93
C ARG A 378 -1.46 1.61 -15.00
N LEU A 379 -0.35 0.87 -14.92
CA LEU A 379 -0.02 -0.17 -15.91
C LEU A 379 -1.03 -1.32 -15.90
N LEU A 380 -1.49 -1.72 -14.71
CA LEU A 380 -2.56 -2.71 -14.55
C LEU A 380 -3.88 -2.24 -15.16
N ASP A 381 -4.31 -1.01 -14.89
CA ASP A 381 -5.52 -0.42 -15.48
C ASP A 381 -5.42 -0.36 -17.03
N VAL A 382 -4.27 0.04 -17.57
CA VAL A 382 -4.03 0.06 -19.02
C VAL A 382 -4.09 -1.35 -19.63
N ALA A 383 -3.46 -2.34 -18.98
CA ALA A 383 -3.50 -3.72 -19.45
C ALA A 383 -4.92 -4.30 -19.37
N TRP A 384 -5.63 -4.01 -18.27
CA TRP A 384 -6.98 -4.48 -18.02
C TRP A 384 -7.99 -3.94 -19.03
N ARG A 385 -7.97 -2.63 -19.31
CA ARG A 385 -8.88 -2.02 -20.31
C ARG A 385 -8.66 -2.55 -21.73
N LYS A 386 -7.47 -3.03 -22.03
CA LYS A 386 -7.11 -3.60 -23.34
C LYS A 386 -7.36 -5.11 -23.43
N ASN A 387 -7.77 -5.76 -22.34
CA ASN A 387 -8.04 -7.18 -22.31
C ASN A 387 -9.39 -7.47 -23.01
N PRO A 388 -9.40 -8.10 -24.21
CA PRO A 388 -10.62 -8.31 -24.99
C PRO A 388 -11.61 -9.25 -24.27
N ASP A 389 -11.10 -10.20 -23.50
CA ASP A 389 -11.93 -11.23 -22.86
C ASP A 389 -12.53 -10.75 -21.52
N SER A 390 -12.08 -9.59 -21.01
CA SER A 390 -12.48 -9.06 -19.69
C SER A 390 -12.43 -10.12 -18.57
N ALA A 391 -11.54 -11.09 -18.71
CA ALA A 391 -11.37 -12.19 -17.77
C ALA A 391 -10.21 -11.86 -16.83
N LEU A 392 -10.45 -11.95 -15.51
CA LEU A 392 -9.41 -11.74 -14.49
C LEU A 392 -8.34 -12.83 -14.64
N SER A 393 -7.26 -12.51 -15.34
CA SER A 393 -6.19 -13.44 -15.71
C SER A 393 -5.06 -13.46 -14.69
N HIS A 394 -4.92 -12.40 -13.88
CA HIS A 394 -3.84 -12.22 -12.93
C HIS A 394 -4.28 -12.48 -11.49
N PHE A 395 -3.30 -12.64 -10.60
CA PHE A 395 -3.53 -13.03 -9.21
C PHE A 395 -2.62 -12.29 -8.26
N ILE A 396 -3.13 -11.91 -7.09
CA ILE A 396 -2.33 -11.32 -6.02
C ILE A 396 -2.54 -12.07 -4.71
N ILE A 397 -1.45 -12.44 -4.04
CA ILE A 397 -1.52 -13.07 -2.73
C ILE A 397 -1.50 -12.00 -1.64
N LYS A 398 -2.54 -11.97 -0.81
CA LYS A 398 -2.67 -11.05 0.34
C LYS A 398 -2.96 -11.79 1.63
N ARG A 399 -2.43 -11.28 2.74
CA ARG A 399 -2.79 -11.77 4.08
C ARG A 399 -4.10 -11.14 4.51
N LYS A 400 -5.00 -11.94 5.10
CA LYS A 400 -6.24 -11.42 5.68
C LYS A 400 -5.96 -10.33 6.72
N PRO A 401 -6.70 -9.20 6.71
CA PRO A 401 -6.52 -8.15 7.70
C PRO A 401 -6.71 -8.66 9.13
N THR A 402 -5.85 -8.29 10.07
CA THR A 402 -5.99 -8.67 11.48
C THR A 402 -7.01 -7.77 12.18
N ILE A 403 -8.31 -8.04 11.96
CA ILE A 403 -9.43 -7.29 12.52
C ILE A 403 -10.25 -8.21 13.43
N LYS A 404 -10.56 -7.75 14.67
CA LYS A 404 -11.29 -8.55 15.66
C LYS A 404 -12.74 -8.87 15.25
N SER A 405 -13.40 -7.93 14.58
CA SER A 405 -14.76 -8.12 14.08
C SER A 405 -14.71 -8.88 12.77
N HIS A 406 -15.42 -10.01 12.71
CA HIS A 406 -15.51 -10.83 11.49
C HIS A 406 -16.13 -10.06 10.34
N ASP A 407 -17.24 -9.36 10.57
CA ASP A 407 -17.95 -8.59 9.53
C ASP A 407 -17.08 -7.45 8.99
N ALA A 408 -16.37 -6.75 9.88
CA ALA A 408 -15.45 -5.69 9.47
C ALA A 408 -14.24 -6.25 8.68
N GLN A 409 -13.76 -7.44 9.04
CA GLN A 409 -12.72 -8.13 8.27
C GLN A 409 -13.23 -8.51 6.87
N GLN A 410 -14.42 -9.12 6.78
CA GLN A 410 -15.02 -9.48 5.49
C GLN A 410 -15.27 -8.24 4.62
N PHE A 411 -15.72 -7.13 5.21
CA PHE A 411 -15.94 -5.88 4.48
C PHE A 411 -14.64 -5.29 3.91
N VAL A 412 -13.55 -5.25 4.70
CA VAL A 412 -12.25 -4.79 4.20
C VAL A 412 -11.72 -5.71 3.11
N MET A 413 -11.85 -7.03 3.29
CA MET A 413 -11.47 -8.00 2.25
C MET A 413 -12.27 -7.76 0.96
N TYR A 414 -13.58 -7.52 1.06
CA TYR A 414 -14.44 -7.20 -0.06
C TYR A 414 -13.98 -5.92 -0.78
N LEU A 415 -13.65 -4.85 -0.05
CA LEU A 415 -13.14 -3.61 -0.66
C LEU A 415 -11.80 -3.82 -1.38
N GLU A 416 -10.89 -4.58 -0.78
CA GLU A 416 -9.60 -4.91 -1.40
C GLU A 416 -9.76 -5.81 -2.62
N GLU A 417 -10.71 -6.75 -2.60
CA GLU A 417 -11.08 -7.54 -3.77
C GLU A 417 -11.66 -6.65 -4.87
N GLN A 418 -12.60 -5.76 -4.56
CA GLN A 418 -13.16 -4.86 -5.56
C GLN A 418 -12.08 -3.99 -6.22
N ASP A 419 -11.19 -3.40 -5.43
CA ASP A 419 -10.07 -2.59 -5.92
C ASP A 419 -9.12 -3.39 -6.82
N ALA A 420 -8.75 -4.60 -6.40
CA ALA A 420 -7.88 -5.49 -7.18
C ALA A 420 -8.55 -5.96 -8.48
N ASN A 421 -9.84 -6.29 -8.42
CA ASN A 421 -10.62 -6.74 -9.58
C ASN A 421 -10.76 -5.62 -10.63
N GLN A 422 -10.87 -4.36 -10.23
CA GLN A 422 -10.86 -3.20 -11.15
C GLN A 422 -9.52 -3.04 -11.87
N LEU A 423 -8.46 -3.65 -11.35
CA LEU A 423 -7.12 -3.69 -11.93
C LEU A 423 -6.82 -5.03 -12.65
N GLY A 424 -7.83 -5.88 -12.86
CA GLY A 424 -7.66 -7.16 -13.55
C GLY A 424 -7.09 -8.30 -12.68
N LEU A 425 -7.02 -8.12 -11.37
CA LEU A 425 -6.42 -9.09 -10.44
C LEU A 425 -7.49 -9.86 -9.65
N ASN A 426 -7.27 -11.16 -9.41
CA ASN A 426 -7.98 -11.91 -8.39
C ASN A 426 -7.17 -11.94 -7.08
N VAL A 427 -7.81 -11.71 -5.94
CA VAL A 427 -7.13 -11.79 -4.64
C VAL A 427 -7.15 -13.21 -4.09
N ILE A 428 -5.97 -13.72 -3.71
CA ILE A 428 -5.78 -14.98 -3.00
C ILE A 428 -5.49 -14.65 -1.54
N TRP A 429 -6.42 -14.96 -0.66
CA TRP A 429 -6.26 -14.71 0.77
C TRP A 429 -5.54 -15.86 1.49
N VAL A 430 -4.44 -15.55 2.16
CA VAL A 430 -3.78 -16.41 3.16
C VAL A 430 -4.08 -15.92 4.56
N ASN A 431 -4.12 -16.81 5.55
CA ASN A 431 -4.28 -16.35 6.94
C ASN A 431 -2.97 -15.79 7.49
N GLU A 432 -1.86 -16.45 7.15
CA GLU A 432 -0.52 -16.11 7.62
C GLU A 432 0.49 -16.18 6.47
N TYR A 433 1.55 -15.37 6.54
CA TYR A 433 2.56 -15.27 5.48
C TYR A 433 3.30 -16.59 5.23
N HIS A 434 3.46 -17.44 6.25
CA HIS A 434 4.08 -18.76 6.11
C HIS A 434 3.28 -19.74 5.23
N GLU A 435 2.02 -19.41 4.88
CA GLU A 435 1.22 -20.22 3.94
C GLU A 435 1.62 -19.95 2.49
N ILE A 436 2.25 -18.81 2.19
CA ILE A 436 2.65 -18.43 0.83
C ILE A 436 3.61 -19.47 0.21
N PRO A 437 4.71 -19.89 0.86
CA PRO A 437 5.58 -20.94 0.33
C PRO A 437 4.83 -22.23 -0.01
N LYS A 438 3.92 -22.67 0.87
CA LYS A 438 3.12 -23.90 0.66
C LYS A 438 2.19 -23.77 -0.55
N LEU A 439 1.59 -22.59 -0.73
CA LEU A 439 0.75 -22.29 -1.88
C LEU A 439 1.57 -22.30 -3.18
N LEU A 440 2.72 -21.63 -3.21
CA LEU A 440 3.61 -21.59 -4.37
C LEU A 440 4.06 -23.00 -4.77
N ASN A 441 4.48 -23.81 -3.79
CA ASN A 441 4.90 -25.19 -4.03
C ASN A 441 3.74 -26.10 -4.50
N SER A 442 2.48 -25.75 -4.21
CA SER A 442 1.32 -26.51 -4.70
C SER A 442 1.13 -26.39 -6.22
N PHE A 443 1.66 -25.35 -6.86
CA PHE A 443 1.63 -25.21 -8.32
C PHE A 443 2.61 -26.16 -9.02
N LEU A 444 3.57 -26.70 -8.27
CA LEU A 444 4.59 -27.60 -8.80
C LEU A 444 4.07 -29.04 -8.96
N ASN A 445 3.14 -29.44 -8.09
CA ASN A 445 2.62 -30.81 -7.93
C ASN A 445 1.46 -31.12 -8.84
#